data_AF-A0A5N9F4F7-F1
#
_entry.id   AF-A0A5N9F4F7-F1
#
_cell.length_a   1.000
_cell.length_b   1.000
_cell.length_c   1.000
_cell.angle_alpha   90.00
_cell.angle_beta   90.00
_cell.angle_gamma   90.00
#
_symmetry.space_group_name_H-M   'P 1'
#
loop_
_entity.id
_entity.type
_entity.pdbx_description
1 polymer ?
#
loop_
_entity_poly.entity_id
_entity_poly.type
_entity_poly.pdbx_seq_one_letter_code
_entity_poly.pdbx_strand_id
1 'polypeptide(L)'
;MSPKASSEAPKPTSFTTASNRAPSTTSGNRCWSKNMNNLEQEVDQLFIDYFRDFSNLDLKAIVSYFHLPCVFIVLNDVLVFSTAAEVEEFWTPRFEALKAADFGHTERHEASIQMLNDHTAMASSLAVRFKKNGTKLERRGAAFAVRKTDEGWKIVTVIHHSPENVIRMQ
;
A
#
# COMPACT_ATOMS: atom_id res chain seq x y z
N MET A 1 35.05 -12.81 -11.45
CA MET A 1 34.53 -11.49 -11.89
C MET A 1 33.15 -11.35 -11.28
N SER A 2 33.02 -10.50 -10.28
CA SER A 2 31.72 -10.18 -9.66
C SER A 2 31.17 -8.92 -10.31
N PRO A 3 29.90 -8.86 -10.74
CA PRO A 3 29.31 -7.60 -11.13
C PRO A 3 28.95 -6.81 -9.85
N LYS A 4 29.48 -5.59 -9.75
CA LYS A 4 29.01 -4.59 -8.79
C LYS A 4 27.58 -4.20 -9.19
N ALA A 5 26.60 -4.58 -8.39
CA ALA A 5 25.28 -3.96 -8.44
C ALA A 5 25.43 -2.52 -7.91
N SER A 6 25.19 -1.55 -8.78
CA SER A 6 25.11 -0.13 -8.41
C SER A 6 23.82 0.08 -7.61
N SER A 7 23.94 0.20 -6.29
CA SER A 7 22.83 0.56 -5.40
C SER A 7 22.55 2.07 -5.51
N GLU A 8 21.78 2.47 -6.53
CA GLU A 8 21.17 3.80 -6.52
C GLU A 8 19.69 3.62 -6.18
N ALA A 9 19.30 4.03 -4.97
CA ALA A 9 17.91 4.02 -4.55
C ALA A 9 17.07 4.86 -5.52
N PRO A 10 15.91 4.38 -6.00
CA PRO A 10 15.10 5.14 -6.94
C PRO A 10 14.62 6.43 -6.27
N LYS A 11 15.00 7.58 -6.85
CA LYS A 11 14.56 8.90 -6.39
C LYS A 11 13.02 8.98 -6.39
N PRO A 12 12.40 9.62 -5.38
CA PRO A 12 10.96 9.81 -5.36
C PRO A 12 10.55 10.65 -6.58
N THR A 13 9.85 10.03 -7.52
CA THR A 13 9.32 10.69 -8.71
C THR A 13 8.12 11.52 -8.29
N SER A 14 8.29 12.84 -8.31
CA SER A 14 7.20 13.80 -8.16
C SER A 14 6.32 13.75 -9.41
N PHE A 15 5.08 13.28 -9.26
CA PHE A 15 4.07 13.42 -10.30
C PHE A 15 3.39 14.78 -10.16
N THR A 16 3.86 15.76 -10.92
CA THR A 16 3.14 17.02 -11.13
C THR A 16 2.23 16.86 -12.34
N THR A 17 0.93 17.05 -12.17
CA THR A 17 0.08 17.62 -13.23
C THR A 17 -0.97 18.53 -12.59
N ALA A 18 -1.00 19.77 -13.07
CA ALA A 18 -2.08 20.72 -12.84
C ALA A 18 -3.15 20.54 -13.91
N SER A 19 -4.43 20.56 -13.54
CA SER A 19 -5.46 21.35 -14.24
C SER A 19 -6.79 21.34 -13.49
N ASN A 20 -7.44 22.50 -13.49
CA ASN A 20 -8.62 22.90 -12.72
C ASN A 20 -9.93 22.24 -13.18
N ARG A 21 -10.74 21.82 -12.20
CA ARG A 21 -12.20 22.07 -12.13
C ARG A 21 -12.74 21.70 -10.73
N ALA A 22 -13.36 22.67 -10.06
CA ALA A 22 -14.41 22.42 -9.05
C ALA A 22 -15.76 22.27 -9.79
N PRO A 23 -16.86 21.70 -9.22
CA PRO A 23 -17.15 21.57 -7.79
C PRO A 23 -17.80 20.23 -7.34
N SER A 24 -17.88 20.03 -6.02
CA SER A 24 -19.14 19.91 -5.26
C SER A 24 -18.91 19.14 -3.95
N THR A 25 -19.28 19.78 -2.85
CA THR A 25 -19.39 19.21 -1.52
C THR A 25 -20.55 18.22 -1.49
N THR A 26 -20.26 16.95 -1.26
CA THR A 26 -21.23 16.05 -0.61
C THR A 26 -20.44 15.06 0.23
N SER A 27 -20.59 15.20 1.55
CA SER A 27 -20.21 14.16 2.50
C SER A 27 -20.98 12.89 2.15
N GLY A 28 -20.25 11.79 2.01
CA GLY A 28 -20.83 10.52 1.61
C GLY A 28 -19.88 9.39 1.92
N ASN A 29 -19.77 9.04 3.21
CA ASN A 29 -19.34 7.72 3.63
C ASN A 29 -20.20 6.69 2.91
N ARG A 30 -19.69 6.09 1.83
CA ARG A 30 -20.23 4.86 1.25
C ARG A 30 -19.07 4.05 0.68
N CYS A 31 -18.36 3.38 1.59
CA CYS A 31 -17.86 2.05 1.27
C CYS A 31 -19.07 1.22 0.86
N TRP A 32 -19.03 0.65 -0.33
CA TRP A 32 -20.11 -0.16 -0.88
C TRP A 32 -20.28 -1.39 -0.01
N SER A 33 -21.33 -1.45 0.81
CA SER A 33 -21.61 -2.60 1.66
C SER A 33 -22.20 -3.74 0.83
N LYS A 34 -21.32 -4.49 0.16
CA LYS A 34 -21.51 -5.93 -0.03
C LYS A 34 -21.43 -6.52 1.38
N ASN A 35 -22.32 -7.44 1.75
CA ASN A 35 -22.12 -8.21 2.99
C ASN A 35 -20.83 -9.01 2.81
N MET A 36 -19.72 -8.50 3.34
CA MET A 36 -18.43 -9.18 3.30
C MET A 36 -18.54 -10.46 4.12
N ASN A 37 -18.05 -11.56 3.57
CA ASN A 37 -17.91 -12.78 4.35
C ASN A 37 -16.79 -12.63 5.40
N ASN A 38 -16.72 -13.53 6.38
CA ASN A 38 -15.75 -13.43 7.48
C ASN A 38 -14.29 -13.39 6.97
N LEU A 39 -13.96 -14.12 5.91
CA LEU A 39 -12.60 -14.11 5.35
C LEU A 39 -12.27 -12.79 4.65
N GLU A 40 -13.23 -12.20 3.93
CA GLU A 40 -13.09 -10.86 3.36
C GLU A 40 -12.89 -9.81 4.44
N GLN A 41 -13.60 -9.92 5.57
CA GLN A 41 -13.43 -9.04 6.72
C GLN A 41 -12.04 -9.19 7.36
N GLU A 42 -11.52 -10.41 7.50
CA GLU A 42 -10.16 -10.64 7.98
C GLU A 42 -9.10 -9.99 7.05
N VAL A 43 -9.28 -10.11 5.72
CA VAL A 43 -8.39 -9.47 4.74
C VAL A 43 -8.54 -7.95 4.77
N ASP A 44 -9.76 -7.43 4.95
CA ASP A 44 -9.98 -5.99 5.08
C ASP A 44 -9.30 -5.44 6.34
N GLN A 45 -9.39 -6.18 7.44
CA GLN A 45 -8.75 -5.85 8.70
C GLN A 45 -7.22 -5.79 8.57
N LEU A 46 -6.60 -6.72 7.84
CA LEU A 46 -5.17 -6.65 7.49
C LEU A 46 -4.81 -5.29 6.90
N PHE A 47 -5.60 -4.77 5.95
CA PHE A 47 -5.30 -3.47 5.32
C PHE A 47 -5.62 -2.29 6.21
N ILE A 48 -6.67 -2.36 7.04
CA ILE A 48 -6.96 -1.33 8.06
C ILE A 48 -5.76 -1.17 8.99
N ASP A 49 -5.24 -2.28 9.50
CA ASP A 49 -4.09 -2.29 10.42
C ASP A 49 -2.81 -1.84 9.71
N TYR A 50 -2.56 -2.34 8.49
CA TYR A 50 -1.43 -1.91 7.65
C TYR A 50 -1.42 -0.40 7.42
N PHE A 51 -2.55 0.22 7.04
CA PHE A 51 -2.61 1.66 6.81
C PHE A 51 -2.55 2.50 8.09
N ARG A 52 -3.06 1.97 9.21
CA ARG A 52 -2.87 2.58 10.54
C ARG A 52 -1.39 2.63 10.89
N ASP A 53 -0.69 1.51 10.80
CA ASP A 53 0.72 1.42 11.20
C ASP A 53 1.63 2.18 10.23
N PHE A 54 1.25 2.23 8.95
CA PHE A 54 1.88 3.12 7.97
C PHE A 54 1.73 4.60 8.38
N SER A 55 0.55 4.99 8.87
CA SER A 55 0.28 6.35 9.34
C SER A 55 1.08 6.70 10.58
N ASN A 56 1.35 5.71 11.44
CA ASN A 56 2.22 5.85 12.60
C ASN A 56 3.72 5.82 12.24
N LEU A 57 4.06 5.60 10.97
CA LEU A 57 5.44 5.39 10.50
C LEU A 57 6.16 4.27 11.26
N ASP A 58 5.41 3.23 11.66
CA ASP A 58 5.95 2.06 12.35
C ASP A 58 6.56 1.09 11.34
N LEU A 59 7.85 1.26 11.07
CA LEU A 59 8.57 0.49 10.07
C LEU A 59 8.58 -1.01 10.39
N LYS A 60 8.74 -1.34 11.67
CA LYS A 60 8.79 -2.73 12.12
C LYS A 60 7.45 -3.42 11.92
N ALA A 61 6.35 -2.74 12.26
CA ALA A 61 5.02 -3.25 11.99
C ALA A 61 4.79 -3.43 10.48
N ILE A 62 5.16 -2.45 9.64
CA ILE A 62 5.06 -2.54 8.18
C ILE A 62 5.77 -3.78 7.62
N VAL A 63 7.00 -4.03 8.04
CA VAL A 63 7.78 -5.19 7.60
C VAL A 63 7.08 -6.51 7.99
N SER A 64 6.44 -6.56 9.16
CA SER A 64 5.78 -7.78 9.67
C SER A 64 4.54 -8.23 8.89
N TYR A 65 3.93 -7.34 8.09
CA TYR A 65 2.79 -7.68 7.25
C TYR A 65 3.16 -8.51 6.03
N PHE A 66 4.45 -8.59 5.66
CA PHE A 66 4.90 -9.32 4.49
C PHE A 66 5.22 -10.78 4.82
N HIS A 67 4.78 -11.70 3.96
CA HIS A 67 5.24 -13.08 3.97
C HIS A 67 6.50 -13.18 3.11
N LEU A 68 7.59 -13.71 3.66
CA LEU A 68 8.85 -13.86 2.93
C LEU A 68 8.96 -15.24 2.25
N PRO A 69 9.52 -15.34 1.03
CA PRO A 69 9.90 -14.22 0.17
C PRO A 69 8.67 -13.46 -0.36
N CYS A 70 8.81 -12.15 -0.58
CA CYS A 70 7.78 -11.30 -1.18
C CYS A 70 8.28 -10.59 -2.43
N VAL A 71 7.34 -10.13 -3.26
CA VAL A 71 7.63 -9.46 -4.54
C VAL A 71 6.99 -8.09 -4.60
N PHE A 72 7.77 -7.08 -4.95
CA PHE A 72 7.28 -5.72 -5.17
C PHE A 72 7.43 -5.40 -6.65
N ILE A 73 6.32 -5.11 -7.30
CA ILE A 73 6.30 -4.66 -8.69
C ILE A 73 6.10 -3.14 -8.66
N VAL A 74 7.11 -2.42 -9.12
CA VAL A 74 7.12 -0.97 -9.25
C VAL A 74 7.23 -0.58 -10.72
N LEU A 75 7.16 0.71 -11.03
CA LEU A 75 7.03 1.21 -12.41
C LEU A 75 8.02 0.60 -13.41
N ASN A 76 9.28 0.43 -13.01
CA ASN A 76 10.36 -0.02 -13.89
C ASN A 76 11.13 -1.24 -13.36
N ASP A 77 10.62 -1.91 -12.32
CA ASP A 77 11.38 -2.97 -11.65
C ASP A 77 10.50 -4.02 -10.96
N VAL A 78 11.06 -5.22 -10.79
CA VAL A 78 10.50 -6.31 -10.00
C VAL A 78 11.52 -6.67 -8.93
N LEU A 79 11.20 -6.33 -7.69
CA LEU A 79 12.07 -6.55 -6.54
C LEU A 79 11.59 -7.79 -5.79
N VAL A 80 12.51 -8.70 -5.47
CA VAL A 80 12.23 -9.89 -4.68
C VAL A 80 13.01 -9.79 -3.38
N PHE A 81 12.31 -9.87 -2.25
CA PHE A 81 12.91 -9.80 -0.93
C PHE A 81 12.78 -11.15 -0.25
N SER A 82 13.90 -11.67 0.27
CA SER A 82 13.98 -12.97 0.95
C SER A 82 14.05 -12.82 2.47
N THR A 83 14.37 -11.63 2.97
CA THR A 83 14.54 -11.35 4.40
C THR A 83 13.77 -10.10 4.84
N ALA A 84 13.45 -10.03 6.13
CA ALA A 84 12.79 -8.87 6.72
C ALA A 84 13.66 -7.61 6.63
N ALA A 85 14.99 -7.76 6.76
CA ALA A 85 15.95 -6.66 6.66
C ALA A 85 15.95 -6.01 5.27
N GLU A 86 15.81 -6.80 4.20
CA GLU A 86 15.73 -6.24 2.84
C GLU A 86 14.43 -5.45 2.62
N VAL A 87 13.31 -5.92 3.18
CA VAL A 87 12.04 -5.17 3.15
C VAL A 87 12.13 -3.89 3.97
N GLU A 88 12.80 -3.95 5.13
CA GLU A 88 13.06 -2.78 5.98
C GLU A 88 13.91 -1.73 5.27
N GLU A 89 15.00 -2.15 4.61
CA GLU A 89 15.88 -1.29 3.83
C GLU A 89 15.11 -0.59 2.70
N PHE A 90 14.23 -1.32 2.01
CA PHE A 90 13.39 -0.73 0.96
C PHE A 90 12.45 0.38 1.48
N TRP A 91 11.80 0.16 2.63
CA TRP A 91 10.83 1.12 3.18
C TRP A 91 11.46 2.29 3.93
N THR A 92 12.66 2.11 4.50
CA THR A 92 13.38 3.14 5.26
C THR A 92 13.44 4.51 4.57
N PRO A 93 13.96 4.64 3.33
CA PRO A 93 14.05 5.95 2.67
C PRO A 93 12.67 6.57 2.42
N ARG A 94 11.64 5.74 2.17
CA ARG A 94 10.26 6.23 1.98
C ARG A 94 9.72 6.86 3.27
N PHE A 95 9.98 6.24 4.42
CA PHE A 95 9.54 6.73 5.72
C PHE A 95 10.29 7.98 6.17
N GLU A 96 11.60 8.05 5.95
CA GLU A 96 12.36 9.28 6.19
C GLU A 96 11.87 10.45 5.32
N ALA A 97 11.55 10.18 4.04
CA ALA A 97 10.96 11.19 3.16
C ALA A 97 9.57 11.66 3.63
N LEU A 98 8.75 10.77 4.23
CA LEU A 98 7.45 11.17 4.81
C LEU A 98 7.63 12.06 6.03
N LYS A 99 8.53 11.69 6.95
CA LYS A 99 8.86 12.50 8.14
C LYS A 99 9.30 13.91 7.73
N ALA A 100 10.23 13.98 6.77
CA ALA A 100 10.74 15.26 6.25
C ALA A 100 9.67 16.12 5.57
N ALA A 101 8.60 15.51 5.04
CA ALA A 101 7.51 16.21 4.36
C ALA A 101 6.32 16.60 5.27
N ASP A 102 6.50 16.50 6.60
CA ASP A 102 5.46 16.73 7.62
C ASP A 102 4.21 15.86 7.43
N PHE A 103 4.44 14.60 7.07
CA PHE A 103 3.38 13.59 6.96
C PHE A 103 2.58 13.48 8.27
N GLY A 104 1.25 13.43 8.12
CA GLY A 104 0.30 13.21 9.21
C GLY A 104 -0.23 11.79 9.20
N HIS A 105 -0.96 11.41 8.14
CA HIS A 105 -1.61 10.12 8.05
C HIS A 105 -1.93 9.69 6.62
N THR A 106 -2.30 8.43 6.47
CA THR A 106 -2.85 7.84 5.23
C THR A 106 -4.32 7.49 5.43
N GLU A 107 -5.15 7.80 4.44
CA GLU A 107 -6.52 7.34 4.36
C GLU A 107 -6.66 6.35 3.19
N ARG A 108 -7.38 5.25 3.43
CA ARG A 108 -7.77 4.30 2.38
C ARG A 108 -9.11 4.74 1.80
N HIS A 109 -9.08 5.37 0.63
CA HIS A 109 -10.27 5.96 -0.02
C HIS A 109 -11.07 4.95 -0.83
N GLU A 110 -10.40 3.96 -1.41
CA GLU A 110 -11.04 2.86 -2.13
C GLU A 110 -10.43 1.53 -1.69
N ALA A 111 -11.28 0.50 -1.66
CA ALA A 111 -10.95 -0.86 -1.29
C ALA A 111 -11.73 -1.81 -2.18
N SER A 112 -11.04 -2.79 -2.76
CA SER A 112 -11.65 -3.92 -3.46
C SER A 112 -10.93 -5.18 -3.01
N ILE A 113 -11.68 -6.18 -2.58
CA ILE A 113 -11.15 -7.47 -2.10
C ILE A 113 -11.91 -8.57 -2.84
N GLN A 114 -11.19 -9.60 -3.27
CA GLN A 114 -11.76 -10.81 -3.82
C GLN A 114 -11.03 -12.02 -3.22
N MET A 115 -11.79 -12.86 -2.53
CA MET A 115 -11.30 -14.17 -2.11
C MET A 115 -11.10 -15.04 -3.34
N LEU A 116 -9.94 -15.70 -3.44
CA LEU A 116 -9.69 -16.71 -4.46
C LEU A 116 -9.98 -18.12 -3.95
N ASN A 117 -9.72 -18.34 -2.65
CA ASN A 117 -10.12 -19.49 -1.85
C ASN A 117 -9.97 -19.12 -0.36
N ASP A 118 -10.12 -20.10 0.54
CA ASP A 118 -10.08 -19.88 2.00
C ASP A 118 -8.72 -19.38 2.54
N HIS A 119 -7.66 -19.45 1.73
CA HIS A 119 -6.28 -19.15 2.11
C HIS A 119 -5.60 -18.09 1.25
N THR A 120 -6.23 -17.63 0.16
CA THR A 120 -5.65 -16.60 -0.70
C THR A 120 -6.71 -15.60 -1.17
N ALA A 121 -6.28 -14.35 -1.31
CA ALA A 121 -7.12 -13.27 -1.81
C ALA A 121 -6.30 -12.28 -2.65
N MET A 122 -7.00 -11.56 -3.50
CA MET A 122 -6.50 -10.36 -4.16
C MET A 122 -7.15 -9.13 -3.52
N ALA A 123 -6.40 -8.05 -3.42
CA ALA A 123 -6.93 -6.76 -2.99
C ALA A 123 -6.39 -5.63 -3.87
N SER A 124 -7.15 -4.54 -3.98
CA SER A 124 -6.70 -3.28 -4.57
C SER A 124 -7.16 -2.13 -3.69
N SER A 125 -6.33 -1.10 -3.55
CA SER A 125 -6.62 0.05 -2.69
C SER A 125 -6.13 1.36 -3.28
N LEU A 126 -6.87 2.43 -3.00
CA LEU A 126 -6.42 3.81 -3.17
C LEU A 126 -6.02 4.38 -1.81
N ALA A 127 -4.74 4.71 -1.66
CA ALA A 127 -4.22 5.41 -0.50
C ALA A 127 -4.05 6.90 -0.81
N VAL A 128 -4.55 7.76 0.07
CA VAL A 128 -4.33 9.21 0.03
C VAL A 128 -3.56 9.62 1.28
N ARG A 129 -2.42 10.27 1.10
CA ARG A 129 -1.55 10.72 2.19
C ARG A 129 -1.73 12.20 2.43
N PHE A 130 -1.77 12.58 3.69
CA PHE A 130 -1.96 13.94 4.13
C PHE A 130 -0.80 14.38 5.01
N LYS A 131 -0.51 15.68 4.99
CA LYS A 131 0.32 16.34 5.99
C LYS A 131 -0.45 16.50 7.31
N LYS A 132 0.24 16.81 8.41
CA LYS A 132 -0.39 17.08 9.71
C LYS A 132 -1.41 18.22 9.66
N ASN A 133 -1.20 19.20 8.78
CA ASN A 133 -2.13 20.30 8.56
C ASN A 133 -3.33 19.95 7.66
N GLY A 134 -3.50 18.68 7.26
CA GLY A 134 -4.60 18.22 6.42
C GLY A 134 -4.42 18.45 4.91
N THR A 135 -3.30 19.02 4.46
CA THR A 135 -3.04 19.19 3.02
C THR A 135 -2.66 17.85 2.39
N LYS A 136 -3.21 17.55 1.21
CA LYS A 136 -2.87 16.33 0.45
C LYS A 136 -1.39 16.34 0.02
N LEU A 137 -0.71 15.23 0.27
CA LEU A 137 0.69 15.00 -0.08
C LEU A 137 0.83 14.08 -1.30
N GLU A 138 0.05 13.00 -1.37
CA GLU A 138 0.14 12.01 -2.45
C GLU A 138 -1.17 11.23 -2.58
N ARG A 139 -1.48 10.76 -3.80
CA ARG A 139 -2.42 9.66 -4.05
C ARG A 139 -1.66 8.49 -4.68
N ARG A 140 -1.91 7.26 -4.23
CA ARG A 140 -1.23 6.06 -4.72
C ARG A 140 -2.19 4.87 -4.81
N GLY A 141 -2.22 4.22 -5.97
CA GLY A 141 -2.89 2.93 -6.16
C GLY A 141 -1.93 1.78 -5.85
N ALA A 142 -2.46 0.72 -5.24
CA ALA A 142 -1.74 -0.52 -5.05
C ALA A 142 -2.67 -1.73 -5.20
N ALA A 143 -2.16 -2.79 -5.82
CA ALA A 143 -2.79 -4.11 -5.84
C ALA A 143 -1.93 -5.09 -5.03
N PHE A 144 -2.58 -6.07 -4.41
CA PHE A 144 -1.97 -6.99 -3.47
C PHE A 144 -2.41 -8.41 -3.75
N ALA A 145 -1.47 -9.35 -3.65
CA ALA A 145 -1.77 -10.75 -3.43
C ALA A 145 -1.48 -11.06 -1.96
N VAL A 146 -2.44 -11.65 -1.27
CA VAL A 146 -2.33 -12.00 0.16
C VAL A 146 -2.60 -13.49 0.37
N ARG A 147 -1.99 -14.03 1.42
CA ARG A 147 -2.22 -15.42 1.86
C ARG A 147 -2.48 -15.48 3.36
N LYS A 148 -3.24 -16.49 3.78
CA LYS A 148 -3.39 -16.86 5.19
C LYS A 148 -2.20 -17.73 5.62
N THR A 149 -1.73 -17.52 6.84
CA THR A 149 -0.71 -18.31 7.53
C THR A 149 -1.17 -18.57 8.97
N ASP A 150 -0.39 -19.34 9.73
CA ASP A 150 -0.63 -19.55 11.16
C ASP A 150 -0.50 -18.25 11.98
N GLU A 151 0.15 -17.22 11.44
CA GLU A 151 0.28 -15.88 12.02
C GLU A 151 -0.80 -14.90 11.52
N GLY A 152 -1.77 -15.37 10.73
CA GLY A 152 -2.81 -14.55 10.11
C GLY A 152 -2.55 -14.23 8.64
N TRP A 153 -3.24 -13.22 8.11
CA TRP A 153 -3.09 -12.81 6.71
C TRP A 153 -1.80 -12.01 6.50
N LYS A 154 -1.09 -12.31 5.40
CA LYS A 154 0.18 -11.67 5.03
C LYS A 154 0.19 -11.30 3.55
N ILE A 155 0.90 -10.21 3.24
CA ILE A 155 1.12 -9.71 1.88
C ILE A 155 2.27 -10.48 1.23
N VAL A 156 2.02 -11.12 0.10
CA VAL A 156 3.04 -11.82 -0.71
C VAL A 156 3.53 -10.93 -1.84
N THR A 157 2.65 -10.10 -2.39
CA THR A 157 2.99 -9.19 -3.48
C THR A 157 2.31 -7.84 -3.30
N VAL A 158 3.03 -6.77 -3.61
CA VAL A 158 2.47 -5.43 -3.83
C VAL A 158 2.84 -4.95 -5.23
N ILE A 159 1.85 -4.42 -5.95
CA ILE A 159 2.01 -3.82 -7.27
C ILE A 159 1.63 -2.35 -7.16
N HIS A 160 2.61 -1.46 -7.23
CA HIS A 160 2.35 -0.02 -7.23
C HIS A 160 1.91 0.46 -8.61
N HIS A 161 0.82 1.22 -8.68
CA HIS A 161 0.30 1.76 -9.92
C HIS A 161 -0.32 3.16 -9.73
N SER A 162 -0.74 3.76 -10.85
CA SER A 162 -1.45 5.05 -10.86
C SER A 162 -2.72 4.99 -9.99
N PRO A 163 -3.06 6.05 -9.23
CA PRO A 163 -4.28 6.11 -8.44
C PRO A 163 -5.57 5.97 -9.26
N GLU A 164 -5.52 6.15 -10.59
CA GLU A 164 -6.70 6.01 -11.48
C GLU A 164 -6.99 4.56 -11.88
N ASN A 165 -6.09 3.62 -11.58
CA ASN A 165 -6.18 2.23 -12.03
C ASN A 165 -6.51 1.25 -10.89
N VAL A 166 -7.26 1.71 -9.87
CA VAL A 166 -7.74 0.82 -8.79
C VAL A 166 -8.61 -0.26 -9.38
N ILE A 167 -8.28 -1.52 -9.10
CA ILE A 167 -8.95 -2.67 -9.69
C ILE A 167 -10.24 -2.92 -8.91
N ARG A 168 -11.37 -2.93 -9.61
CA ARG A 168 -12.67 -3.33 -9.07
C ARG A 168 -12.89 -4.81 -9.34
N MET A 169 -12.69 -5.61 -8.30
CA MET A 169 -12.83 -7.05 -8.33
C MET A 169 -14.31 -7.43 -8.12
N GLN A 170 -14.73 -8.54 -8.73
CA GLN A 170 -16.13 -8.97 -8.80
C GLN A 170 -16.51 -9.89 -7.64
#